data_AF-A0ABD2PKP5-F1
#
_entry.id   AF-A0ABD2PKP5-F1
#
_cell.length_a   1.000
_cell.length_b   1.000
_cell.length_c   1.000
_cell.angle_alpha   90.00
_cell.angle_beta   90.00
_cell.angle_gamma   90.00
#
_symmetry.space_group_name_H-M   'P 1'
#
loop_
_entity.id
_entity.type
_entity.pdbx_description
1 polymer ?
#
loop_
_entity_poly.entity_id
_entity_poly.type
_entity_poly.pdbx_seq_one_letter_code
_entity_poly.pdbx_strand_id
1 'polypeptide(L)'
;MKSLHKDGIPRAIGNRLASTSGLYQMFKFLGDVYLFNAESKTALYFEELPVALHNRLDEATCWRETHWAKEQSNKSEIMTAFVTLEYGDGFSGPGTDTLREDRAYTGHNFLHP
;
A
#
# COMPACT_ATOMS: atom_id res chain seq x y z
N MET A 1 -11.05 1.16 7.66
CA MET A 1 -11.44 2.06 6.54
C MET A 1 -11.24 3.51 6.96
N LYS A 2 -10.56 4.30 6.14
CA LYS A 2 -10.31 5.73 6.38
C LYS A 2 -10.56 6.53 5.11
N SER A 3 -11.05 7.77 5.22
CA SER A 3 -11.07 8.72 4.10
C SER A 3 -9.79 9.56 4.16
N LEU A 4 -9.09 9.69 3.03
CA LEU A 4 -7.82 10.40 2.91
C LEU A 4 -7.92 11.46 1.82
N HIS A 5 -7.23 12.59 1.98
CA HIS A 5 -6.97 13.48 0.85
C HIS A 5 -5.98 12.81 -0.11
N LYS A 6 -6.11 13.03 -1.42
CA LYS A 6 -5.23 12.44 -2.44
C LYS A 6 -3.76 12.71 -2.19
N ASP A 7 -3.42 13.94 -1.82
CA ASP A 7 -2.04 14.35 -1.48
C ASP A 7 -1.48 13.63 -0.23
N GLY A 8 -2.36 13.02 0.57
CA GLY A 8 -1.99 12.20 1.72
C GLY A 8 -1.63 10.75 1.37
N ILE A 9 -1.93 10.28 0.14
CA ILE A 9 -1.68 8.90 -0.26
C ILE A 9 -0.18 8.56 -0.24
N PRO A 10 0.74 9.36 -0.83
CA PRO A 10 2.17 9.05 -0.78
C PRO A 10 2.71 8.98 0.67
N ARG A 11 2.20 9.85 1.55
CA ARG A 11 2.54 9.83 2.98
C ARG A 11 2.02 8.58 3.66
N ALA A 12 0.80 8.15 3.35
CA ALA A 12 0.22 6.91 3.88
C ALA A 12 1.06 5.69 3.47
N ILE A 13 1.46 5.61 2.20
CA ILE A 13 2.35 4.56 1.69
C ILE A 13 3.71 4.62 2.40
N GLY A 14 4.32 5.80 2.52
CA GLY A 14 5.60 5.97 3.22
C GLY A 14 5.53 5.56 4.70
N ASN A 15 4.46 5.93 5.39
CA ASN A 15 4.21 5.51 6.76
C ASN A 15 4.03 3.99 6.86
N ARG A 16 3.39 3.35 5.86
CA ARG A 16 3.28 1.89 5.80
C ARG A 16 4.63 1.24 5.60
N LEU A 17 5.45 1.72 4.67
CA LEU A 17 6.82 1.22 4.49
C LEU A 17 7.64 1.30 5.79
N ALA A 18 7.46 2.38 6.56
CA ALA A 18 8.16 2.59 7.83
C ALA A 18 7.59 1.75 9.00
N SER A 19 6.26 1.56 9.06
CA SER A 19 5.59 0.87 10.16
C SER A 19 5.52 -0.65 9.98
N THR A 20 5.71 -1.13 8.75
CA THR A 20 5.67 -2.56 8.43
C THR A 20 6.95 -3.24 8.94
N SER A 21 6.93 -3.65 10.21
CA SER A 21 7.89 -4.59 10.77
C SER A 21 7.45 -6.03 10.48
N GLY A 22 8.23 -6.75 9.68
CA GLY A 22 8.24 -8.22 9.61
C GLY A 22 7.05 -8.93 8.97
N LEU A 23 5.82 -8.78 9.48
CA LEU A 23 4.71 -9.69 9.17
C LEU A 23 4.14 -9.54 7.75
N TYR A 24 3.93 -8.31 7.25
CA TYR A 24 3.40 -8.14 5.89
C TYR A 24 4.44 -8.42 4.82
N GLN A 25 5.72 -8.22 5.13
CA GLN A 25 6.80 -8.43 4.16
C GLN A 25 7.03 -9.93 3.91
N MET A 26 6.64 -10.80 4.83
CA MET A 26 6.74 -12.26 4.71
C MET A 26 5.58 -12.93 3.94
N PHE A 27 4.45 -12.24 3.79
CA PHE A 27 3.21 -12.87 3.31
C PHE A 27 2.56 -11.98 2.25
N LYS A 28 2.70 -12.33 0.95
CA LYS A 28 2.04 -11.68 -0.21
C LYS A 28 0.51 -11.68 -0.17
N PHE A 29 -0.08 -12.10 0.93
CA PHE A 29 -1.50 -12.36 1.09
C PHE A 29 -2.29 -11.08 1.41
N LEU A 30 -1.70 -10.11 2.11
CA LEU A 30 -2.38 -8.89 2.54
C LEU A 30 -1.80 -7.67 1.81
N GLY A 31 -2.68 -6.78 1.38
CA GLY A 31 -2.34 -5.53 0.72
C GLY A 31 -3.28 -4.41 1.13
N ASP A 32 -2.86 -3.19 0.86
CA ASP A 32 -3.66 -2.00 1.10
C ASP A 32 -4.41 -1.62 -0.17
N VAL A 33 -5.62 -1.09 -0.02
CA VAL A 33 -6.48 -0.71 -1.15
C VAL A 33 -6.86 0.74 -1.06
N TYR A 34 -6.62 1.47 -2.15
CA TYR A 34 -7.04 2.85 -2.33
C TYR A 34 -8.11 2.91 -3.42
N LEU A 35 -9.26 3.48 -3.09
CA LEU A 35 -10.32 3.82 -4.04
C LEU A 35 -10.33 5.32 -4.23
N PHE A 36 -10.21 5.78 -5.47
CA PHE A 36 -10.22 7.20 -5.77
C PHE A 36 -10.95 7.47 -7.07
N ASN A 37 -11.55 8.65 -7.14
CA ASN A 37 -12.17 9.17 -8.33
C ASN A 37 -11.26 10.27 -8.90
N ALA A 38 -11.05 10.34 -10.22
CA ALA A 38 -10.20 11.37 -10.85
C ALA A 38 -10.60 12.80 -10.43
N GLU A 39 -11.90 13.08 -10.31
CA GLU A 39 -12.44 14.40 -9.96
C GLU A 39 -12.50 14.67 -8.45
N SER A 40 -12.48 13.62 -7.62
CA SER A 40 -12.51 13.79 -6.17
C SER A 40 -11.15 14.21 -5.62
N LYS A 41 -11.12 14.98 -4.54
CA LYS A 41 -9.88 15.23 -3.78
C LYS A 41 -9.64 14.19 -2.69
N THR A 42 -10.61 13.29 -2.47
CA THR A 42 -10.57 12.28 -1.42
C THR A 42 -10.54 10.87 -1.99
N ALA A 43 -9.95 9.97 -1.22
CA ALA A 43 -9.84 8.55 -1.49
C ALA A 43 -10.31 7.74 -0.27
N LEU A 44 -10.93 6.60 -0.52
CA LEU A 44 -11.21 5.62 0.52
C LEU A 44 -10.03 4.66 0.62
N TYR A 45 -9.64 4.34 1.85
CA TYR A 45 -8.45 3.56 2.13
C TYR A 45 -8.76 2.40 3.08
N PHE A 46 -8.33 1.21 2.68
CA PHE A 46 -8.42 -0.03 3.43
C PHE A 46 -7.03 -0.59 3.67
N GLU A 47 -6.78 -0.97 4.92
CA GLU A 47 -5.54 -1.58 5.36
C GLU A 47 -5.74 -3.10 5.43
N GLU A 48 -4.70 -3.86 5.11
CA GLU A 48 -4.62 -5.32 5.38
C GLU A 48 -5.70 -6.19 4.69
N LEU A 49 -6.13 -5.84 3.48
CA LEU A 49 -7.09 -6.65 2.75
C LEU A 49 -6.40 -7.84 2.07
N PRO A 50 -7.01 -9.05 2.12
CA PRO A 50 -6.53 -10.16 1.32
C PRO A 50 -6.54 -9.81 -0.18
N VAL A 51 -5.37 -9.84 -0.82
CA VAL A 51 -5.21 -9.46 -2.24
C VAL A 51 -6.04 -10.36 -3.16
N ALA A 52 -6.26 -11.61 -2.75
CA ALA A 52 -7.12 -12.56 -3.44
C ALA A 52 -8.58 -12.08 -3.57
N LEU A 53 -9.03 -11.12 -2.75
CA LEU A 53 -10.38 -10.57 -2.78
C LEU A 53 -10.52 -9.37 -3.72
N HIS A 54 -9.52 -9.04 -4.54
CA HIS A 54 -9.58 -7.86 -5.44
C HIS A 54 -10.83 -7.85 -6.34
N ASN A 55 -11.25 -9.02 -6.84
CA ASN A 55 -12.45 -9.20 -7.66
C ASN A 55 -13.76 -9.17 -6.86
N ARG A 56 -13.69 -9.33 -5.54
CA ARG A 56 -14.82 -9.32 -4.59
C ARG A 56 -14.68 -8.20 -3.56
N LEU A 57 -13.97 -7.12 -3.93
CA LEU A 57 -13.64 -6.04 -3.01
C LEU A 57 -14.88 -5.39 -2.42
N ASP A 58 -15.94 -5.25 -3.23
CA ASP A 58 -17.21 -4.71 -2.80
C ASP A 58 -17.87 -5.57 -1.72
N GLU A 59 -17.96 -6.88 -1.95
CA GLU A 59 -18.49 -7.83 -0.97
C GLU A 59 -17.65 -7.87 0.31
N ALA A 60 -16.33 -7.73 0.19
CA ALA A 60 -15.40 -7.82 1.31
C ALA A 60 -15.38 -6.55 2.19
N THR A 61 -15.79 -5.40 1.65
CA THR A 61 -15.65 -4.10 2.33
C THR A 61 -16.94 -3.31 2.46
N CYS A 62 -17.99 -3.71 1.73
CA CYS A 62 -19.24 -2.98 1.54
C CYS A 62 -19.01 -1.51 1.16
N TRP A 63 -17.91 -1.19 0.46
CA TRP A 63 -17.48 0.19 0.27
C TRP A 63 -18.50 1.03 -0.51
N ARG A 64 -19.31 0.41 -1.38
CA ARG A 64 -20.36 1.10 -2.15
C ARG A 64 -21.49 1.68 -1.30
N GLU A 65 -21.68 1.16 -0.09
CA GLU A 65 -22.72 1.65 0.82
C GLU A 65 -22.28 2.86 1.64
N THR A 66 -20.98 3.16 1.62
CA THR A 66 -20.38 4.25 2.39
C THR A 66 -20.85 5.62 1.92
N HIS A 67 -20.85 6.59 2.83
CA HIS A 67 -21.12 8.00 2.48
C HIS A 67 -20.17 8.51 1.40
N TRP A 68 -18.88 8.15 1.48
CA TRP A 68 -17.90 8.52 0.48
C TRP A 68 -18.30 8.02 -0.93
N ALA A 69 -18.73 6.75 -1.05
CA ALA A 69 -19.15 6.19 -2.32
C ALA A 69 -20.43 6.83 -2.85
N LYS A 70 -21.41 7.11 -1.97
CA LYS A 70 -22.63 7.85 -2.32
C LYS A 70 -22.30 9.24 -2.87
N GLU A 71 -21.34 9.95 -2.28
CA GLU A 71 -20.86 11.25 -2.77
C GLU A 71 -20.13 11.18 -4.12
N GLN A 72 -19.57 10.01 -4.47
CA GLN A 72 -18.94 9.80 -5.77
C GLN A 72 -19.89 9.24 -6.84
N SER A 73 -21.12 8.84 -6.49
CA SER A 73 -22.05 8.14 -7.41
C SER A 73 -22.40 8.90 -8.69
N ASN A 74 -22.31 10.25 -8.67
CA ASN A 74 -22.60 11.12 -9.81
C ASN A 74 -21.33 11.58 -10.57
N LYS A 75 -20.15 11.07 -10.19
CA LYS A 75 -18.86 11.50 -10.75
C LYS A 75 -18.29 10.41 -11.66
N SER A 76 -17.15 10.71 -12.28
CA SER A 76 -16.39 9.79 -13.13
C SER A 76 -16.08 8.43 -12.49
N GLU A 77 -15.56 7.49 -13.28
CA GLU A 77 -15.24 6.12 -12.83
C GLU A 77 -14.36 6.06 -11.57
N ILE A 78 -14.64 5.11 -10.68
CA ILE A 78 -13.82 4.83 -9.49
C ILE A 78 -12.63 3.96 -9.91
N MET A 79 -11.44 4.47 -9.67
CA MET A 79 -10.18 3.75 -9.82
C MET A 79 -9.80 3.06 -8.52
N THR A 80 -9.27 1.85 -8.65
CA THR A 80 -8.79 1.03 -7.54
C THR A 80 -7.30 0.80 -7.69
N ALA A 81 -6.53 1.12 -6.66
CA ALA A 81 -5.11 0.76 -6.56
C ALA A 81 -4.89 -0.20 -5.41
N PHE A 82 -4.30 -1.35 -5.72
CA PHE A 82 -3.81 -2.31 -4.73
C PHE A 82 -2.32 -2.07 -4.51
N VAL A 83 -1.94 -1.83 -3.26
CA VAL A 83 -0.54 -1.69 -2.85
C VAL A 83 -0.17 -2.92 -2.05
N THR A 84 0.70 -3.75 -2.62
CA THR A 84 1.27 -4.91 -1.96
C THR A 84 2.74 -4.63 -1.66
N LEU A 85 3.18 -5.02 -0.48
CA LEU A 85 4.57 -4.91 -0.06
C LEU A 85 5.14 -6.31 0.04
N GLU A 86 6.09 -6.62 -0.82
CA GLU A 86 6.76 -7.90 -0.84
C GLU A 86 8.25 -7.67 -0.59
N TYR A 87 8.88 -8.57 0.17
CA TYR A 87 10.32 -8.69 0.12
C TYR A 87 10.78 -9.12 -1.28
N GLY A 88 11.65 -8.32 -1.91
CA GLY A 88 12.21 -8.66 -3.21
C GLY A 88 12.84 -10.06 -3.23
N ASP A 89 12.82 -10.70 -4.40
CA ASP A 89 13.36 -12.04 -4.61
C ASP A 89 14.82 -12.12 -4.13
N GLY A 90 15.05 -12.89 -3.04
CA GLY A 90 16.34 -12.98 -2.37
C GLY A 90 16.50 -12.20 -1.06
N PHE A 91 15.41 -11.72 -0.45
CA PHE A 91 15.45 -11.30 0.95
C PHE A 91 15.88 -12.47 1.84
N SER A 92 16.93 -12.21 2.61
CA SER A 92 17.51 -13.19 3.51
C SER A 92 17.20 -12.74 4.93
N GLY A 93 16.67 -13.65 5.75
CA GLY A 93 16.21 -13.35 7.10
C GLY A 93 17.31 -12.79 8.02
N PRO A 94 16.96 -12.50 9.29
CA PRO A 94 17.92 -12.00 10.28
C PRO A 94 19.13 -12.92 10.40
N GLY A 95 20.34 -12.39 10.23
CA GLY A 95 21.60 -13.15 10.31
C GLY A 95 22.10 -13.73 8.99
N THR A 96 21.39 -13.56 7.90
CA THR A 96 21.87 -13.88 6.55
C THR A 96 22.17 -12.59 5.79
N ASP A 97 23.45 -12.20 5.81
CA ASP A 97 23.95 -11.05 5.05
C ASP A 97 23.85 -11.35 3.54
N THR A 98 23.17 -10.48 2.80
CA THR A 98 23.09 -10.53 1.34
C THR A 98 23.60 -9.23 0.76
N LEU A 99 24.91 -9.02 0.88
CA LEU A 99 25.66 -8.11 0.03
C LEU A 99 25.56 -8.61 -1.42
N ARG A 100 24.49 -8.24 -2.13
CA ARG A 100 24.38 -8.38 -3.58
C ARG A 100 24.83 -7.08 -4.24
N GLU A 101 25.58 -7.20 -5.32
CA GLU A 101 26.26 -6.10 -6.01
C GLU A 101 25.31 -5.10 -6.69
N ASP A 102 24.00 -5.41 -6.77
CA ASP A 102 23.02 -4.70 -7.59
C ASP A 102 22.10 -3.74 -6.83
N ARG A 103 22.39 -3.41 -5.56
CA ARG A 103 21.62 -2.37 -4.84
C ARG A 103 22.13 -0.95 -5.08
N ALA A 104 21.18 -0.02 -5.14
CA ALA A 104 21.42 1.42 -5.10
C ALA A 104 22.05 1.81 -3.75
N TYR A 105 23.37 1.94 -3.73
CA TYR A 105 24.13 2.53 -2.65
C TYR A 105 23.94 4.05 -2.71
N THR A 106 23.05 4.60 -1.87
CA THR A 106 23.12 6.04 -1.57
C THR A 106 24.31 6.23 -0.65
N GLY A 107 25.48 6.47 -1.25
CA GLY A 107 26.71 6.67 -0.51
C GLY A 107 26.56 7.78 0.53
N HIS A 108 26.88 7.43 1.77
CA HIS A 108 27.54 8.36 2.66
C HIS A 108 28.60 7.58 3.43
N ASN A 109 29.85 7.78 3.02
CA ASN A 109 31.05 7.30 3.69
C ASN A 109 30.98 7.65 5.19
N PHE A 110 30.89 6.63 6.03
CA PHE A 110 31.17 6.73 7.47
C PHE A 110 32.13 5.63 7.90
N LEU A 111 33.25 5.52 7.19
CA LEU A 111 34.45 4.77 7.57
C LEU A 111 35.57 5.43 6.73
N HIS A 112 36.54 6.18 7.25
CA HIS A 112 37.58 5.91 8.26
C HIS A 112 38.39 7.21 8.51
N PRO A 113 39.34 7.29 9.48
CA PRO A 113 39.91 6.25 10.34
C PRO A 113 39.54 6.33 11.83
#